data_AF-A0AAD6MG51-F1
#
_entry.id   AF-A0AAD6MG51-F1
#
_cell.length_a   1.000
_cell.length_b   1.000
_cell.length_c   1.000
_cell.angle_alpha   90.00
_cell.angle_beta   90.00
_cell.angle_gamma   90.00
#
_symmetry.space_group_name_H-M   'P 1'
#
loop_
_entity.id
_entity.type
_entity.pdbx_description
1 polymer ?
#
loop_
_entity_poly.entity_id
_entity_poly.type
_entity_poly.pdbx_seq_one_letter_code
_entity_poly.pdbx_strand_id
1 'polypeptide(L)'
;MPLSWKLMDRGHHGHCYPDEWVDHPSESIHVLHVGKMRIKLRKGKSTNAKEYYSTSMQLCGVRGGGNAAAQALFWQAKKGLSFVLAFESARERNAAIMLARRFAFDCNIMLAGPDDRARLGS
;
A
#
# COMPACT_ATOMS: atom_id res chain seq x y z
N MET A 1 -17.02 -0.61 -9.64
CA MET A 1 -16.99 -1.42 -8.41
C MET A 1 -15.61 -1.31 -7.78
N PRO A 2 -15.45 -0.97 -6.49
CA PRO A 2 -14.15 -1.01 -5.81
C PRO A 2 -13.68 -2.46 -5.68
N LEU A 3 -12.40 -2.72 -5.94
CA LEU A 3 -11.79 -4.04 -5.74
C LEU A 3 -11.24 -4.15 -4.32
N SER A 4 -11.45 -5.30 -3.71
CA SER A 4 -11.12 -5.55 -2.30
C SER A 4 -10.29 -6.82 -2.20
N TRP A 5 -9.15 -6.75 -1.52
CA TRP A 5 -8.26 -7.89 -1.31
C TRP A 5 -8.14 -8.21 0.16
N LYS A 6 -8.21 -9.51 0.49
CA LYS A 6 -7.78 -10.01 1.79
C LYS A 6 -6.26 -10.09 1.80
N LEU A 7 -5.65 -9.59 2.86
CA LEU A 7 -4.21 -9.56 2.98
C LEU A 7 -3.80 -9.60 4.44
N MET A 8 -2.57 -10.01 4.71
CA MET A 8 -1.99 -9.98 6.04
C MET A 8 -1.28 -8.65 6.24
N ASP A 9 -1.66 -7.93 7.31
CA ASP A 9 -0.89 -6.78 7.76
C ASP A 9 0.27 -7.33 8.56
N ARG A 10 1.49 -7.05 8.14
CA ARG A 10 2.66 -7.63 8.80
C ARG A 10 3.49 -6.56 9.51
N GLY A 11 3.00 -5.33 9.66
CA GLY A 11 3.78 -4.28 10.31
C GLY A 11 3.14 -2.89 10.26
N HIS A 12 2.95 -2.32 11.45
CA HIS A 12 2.57 -0.93 11.67
C HIS A 12 3.71 -0.25 12.43
N HIS A 13 4.71 0.26 11.71
CA HIS A 13 5.74 1.11 12.32
C HIS A 13 5.62 2.51 11.76
N GLY A 14 5.69 3.49 12.66
CA GLY A 14 5.51 4.91 12.39
C GLY A 14 6.61 5.55 11.55
N HIS A 15 7.27 4.79 10.67
CA HIS A 15 8.14 5.16 9.55
C HIS A 15 8.70 3.85 8.98
N CYS A 16 7.90 3.09 8.20
CA CYS A 16 8.44 1.96 7.44
C CYS A 16 9.05 2.50 6.14
N TYR A 17 10.34 2.31 5.92
CA TYR A 17 10.93 2.44 4.60
C TYR A 17 10.75 1.12 3.86
N PRO A 18 10.46 1.13 2.54
CA PRO A 18 10.25 -0.10 1.79
C PRO A 18 11.46 -1.02 1.77
N ASP A 19 12.66 -0.52 2.11
CA ASP A 19 13.94 -1.24 2.12
C ASP A 19 14.29 -1.92 3.46
N GLU A 20 13.59 -1.59 4.56
CA GLU A 20 13.87 -2.11 5.92
C GLU A 20 12.71 -2.95 6.46
N TRP A 21 12.17 -3.83 5.62
CA TRP A 21 11.08 -4.71 6.01
C TRP A 21 11.57 -5.92 6.82
N VAL A 22 11.15 -6.01 8.09
CA VAL A 22 11.30 -7.20 8.93
C VAL A 22 9.93 -7.85 9.08
N ASP A 23 9.85 -9.15 8.80
CA ASP A 23 8.60 -9.92 8.87
C ASP A 23 8.06 -9.90 10.31
N HIS A 24 6.91 -9.26 10.56
CA HIS A 24 6.24 -9.38 11.85
C HIS A 24 5.00 -10.26 11.73
N PRO A 25 4.86 -11.27 12.61
CA PRO A 25 3.74 -12.19 12.57
C PRO A 25 2.51 -11.54 13.18
N SER A 26 1.84 -10.65 12.44
CA SER A 26 0.43 -10.37 12.69
C SER A 26 -0.39 -11.15 11.67
N GLU A 27 -0.97 -12.27 12.10
CA GLU A 27 -1.81 -13.14 11.25
C GLU A 27 -3.22 -12.57 11.01
N SER A 28 -3.43 -11.28 11.31
CA SER A 28 -4.73 -10.66 11.18
C SER A 28 -5.07 -10.43 9.71
N ILE A 29 -6.15 -11.04 9.24
CA ILE A 29 -6.69 -10.82 7.90
C ILE A 29 -7.30 -9.41 7.84
N HIS A 30 -6.72 -8.58 6.99
CA HIS A 30 -7.21 -7.26 6.65
C HIS A 30 -7.84 -7.25 5.27
N VAL A 31 -8.70 -6.27 5.00
CA VAL A 31 -9.26 -6.04 3.67
C VAL A 31 -8.87 -4.67 3.16
N LEU A 32 -8.06 -4.65 2.10
CA LEU A 32 -7.68 -3.44 1.38
C LEU A 32 -8.67 -3.18 0.24
N HIS A 33 -9.39 -2.06 0.33
CA HIS A 33 -10.30 -1.60 -0.70
C HIS A 33 -9.64 -0.48 -1.49
N VAL A 34 -9.54 -0.65 -2.81
CA VAL A 34 -9.02 0.35 -3.73
C VAL A 34 -10.21 0.92 -4.51
N GLY A 35 -10.64 2.13 -4.15
CA GLY A 35 -11.74 2.85 -4.78
C GLY A 35 -11.26 3.98 -5.68
N LYS A 36 -12.18 4.53 -6.48
CA LYS A 36 -11.89 5.62 -7.43
C LYS A 36 -11.30 6.87 -6.79
N MET A 37 -11.64 7.17 -5.53
CA MET A 37 -11.20 8.40 -4.84
C MET A 37 -10.34 8.15 -3.60
N ARG A 38 -10.31 6.91 -3.10
CA ARG A 38 -9.71 6.60 -1.79
C ARG A 38 -9.30 5.14 -1.66
N ILE A 39 -8.33 4.91 -0.79
CA ILE A 39 -7.92 3.58 -0.33
C ILE A 39 -8.39 3.40 1.12
N LYS A 40 -8.90 2.21 1.44
CA LYS A 40 -9.38 1.87 2.80
C LYS A 40 -8.83 0.52 3.24
N LEU A 41 -8.20 0.48 4.41
CA LEU A 41 -7.78 -0.75 5.08
C LEU A 41 -8.68 -1.04 6.28
N ARG A 42 -9.23 -2.26 6.33
CA ARG A 42 -10.13 -2.72 7.40
C ARG A 42 -9.58 -3.96 8.08
N LYS A 43 -9.83 -4.09 9.39
CA LYS A 43 -9.61 -5.32 10.18
C LYS A 43 -10.94 -5.76 10.76
N GLY A 44 -11.54 -6.81 10.21
CA GLY A 44 -12.91 -7.20 10.57
C GLY A 44 -13.90 -6.03 10.42
N LYS A 45 -14.53 -5.61 11.52
CA LYS A 45 -15.50 -4.49 11.53
C LYS A 45 -14.82 -3.11 11.57
N SER A 46 -13.61 -3.00 12.11
CA SER A 46 -12.90 -1.72 12.29
C SER A 46 -12.25 -1.24 10.98
N THR A 47 -12.02 0.06 10.90
CA THR A 47 -11.28 0.70 9.80
C THR A 47 -9.97 1.22 10.37
N ASN A 48 -8.84 0.65 9.95
CA ASN A 48 -7.52 1.11 10.40
C ASN A 48 -7.11 2.39 9.67
N ALA A 49 -7.36 2.44 8.36
CA ALA A 49 -7.06 3.61 7.55
C ALA A 49 -8.10 3.80 6.45
N LYS A 50 -8.40 5.06 6.15
CA LYS A 50 -9.28 5.47 5.07
C LYS A 50 -8.81 6.83 4.60
N GLU A 51 -8.03 6.85 3.53
CA GLU A 51 -7.41 8.07 3.02
C GLU A 51 -7.75 8.27 1.55
N TYR A 52 -8.10 9.51 1.21
CA TYR A 52 -8.27 9.94 -0.17
C TYR A 52 -6.91 10.01 -0.87
N TYR A 53 -6.89 9.85 -2.19
CA TYR A 53 -5.66 10.07 -2.94
C TYR A 53 -5.15 11.49 -2.69
N SER A 54 -3.88 11.61 -2.32
CA SER A 54 -3.23 12.89 -2.06
C SER A 54 -1.80 12.86 -2.56
N THR A 55 -1.23 14.04 -2.77
CA THR A 55 0.19 14.18 -3.12
C THR A 55 1.10 13.71 -2.00
N SER A 56 0.63 13.57 -0.75
CA SER A 56 1.44 12.99 0.33
C SER A 56 1.40 11.46 0.39
N MET A 57 0.46 10.83 -0.31
CA MET A 57 0.31 9.37 -0.32
C MET A 57 1.41 8.74 -1.18
N GLN A 58 1.92 7.58 -0.73
CA GLN A 58 2.88 6.76 -1.48
C GLN A 58 2.41 5.31 -1.54
N LEU A 59 2.69 4.66 -2.66
CA LEU A 59 2.31 3.25 -2.87
C LEU A 59 3.27 2.56 -3.86
N CYS A 60 3.92 1.49 -3.39
CA CYS A 60 4.86 0.69 -4.17
C CYS A 60 4.94 -0.76 -3.67
N GLY A 61 5.69 -1.61 -4.37
CA GLY A 61 6.12 -2.90 -3.82
C GLY A 61 7.18 -2.69 -2.73
N VAL A 62 7.26 -3.61 -1.79
CA VAL A 62 8.37 -3.66 -0.81
C VAL A 62 9.68 -4.03 -1.53
N ARG A 63 10.80 -3.48 -1.10
CA ARG A 63 12.15 -3.75 -1.63
C ARG A 63 12.95 -4.48 -0.54
N GLY A 64 13.47 -5.67 -0.83
CA GLY A 64 14.14 -6.50 0.20
C GLY A 64 13.16 -7.40 0.99
N GLY A 65 13.69 -8.40 1.70
CA GLY A 65 12.88 -9.39 2.44
C GLY A 65 12.58 -10.72 1.71
N GLY A 66 13.41 -11.10 0.72
CA GLY A 66 13.35 -12.42 0.07
C GLY A 66 12.04 -12.67 -0.70
N ASN A 67 11.57 -13.93 -0.74
CA ASN A 67 10.41 -14.32 -1.55
C ASN A 67 9.09 -13.64 -1.10
N ALA A 68 8.97 -13.27 0.18
CA ALA A 68 7.79 -12.58 0.72
C ALA A 68 7.63 -11.15 0.17
N ALA A 69 8.74 -10.49 -0.19
CA ALA A 69 8.75 -9.16 -0.80
C ALA A 69 7.97 -9.11 -2.12
N ALA A 70 7.98 -10.22 -2.88
CA ALA A 70 7.26 -10.33 -4.14
C ALA A 70 5.74 -10.20 -3.94
N GLN A 71 5.22 -10.57 -2.78
CA GLN A 71 3.80 -10.54 -2.46
C GLN A 71 3.40 -9.31 -1.61
N ALA A 72 4.36 -8.53 -1.15
CA ALA A 72 4.12 -7.40 -0.25
C ALA A 72 4.06 -6.05 -0.98
N LEU A 73 3.17 -5.17 -0.50
CA LEU A 73 3.05 -3.78 -0.91
C LEU A 73 3.34 -2.88 0.28
N PHE A 74 3.98 -1.76 0.02
CA PHE A 74 4.12 -0.66 0.95
C PHE A 74 3.09 0.43 0.61
N TRP A 75 2.28 0.81 1.59
CA TRP A 75 1.32 1.91 1.48
C TRP A 75 1.54 2.92 2.59
N GLN A 76 2.01 4.11 2.23
CA GLN A 76 1.98 5.28 3.11
C GLN A 76 0.69 6.03 2.84
N ALA A 77 -0.25 5.95 3.79
CA ALA A 77 -1.55 6.59 3.67
C ALA A 77 -1.45 8.11 3.84
N LYS A 78 -0.61 8.54 4.80
CA LYS A 78 -0.19 9.92 5.05
C LYS A 78 1.11 9.92 5.86
N LYS A 79 1.74 11.08 6.04
CA LYS A 79 2.94 11.21 6.88
C LYS A 79 2.67 10.65 8.28
N GLY A 80 3.56 9.76 8.76
CA GLY A 80 3.43 9.07 10.04
C GLY A 80 2.45 7.90 10.08
N LEU A 81 1.77 7.56 8.96
CA LEU A 81 0.88 6.41 8.86
C LEU A 81 1.18 5.58 7.61
N SER A 82 1.90 4.48 7.81
CA SER A 82 2.30 3.54 6.76
C SER A 82 2.02 2.11 7.14
N PHE A 83 1.83 1.27 6.12
CA PHE A 83 1.50 -0.14 6.24
C PHE A 83 2.31 -0.95 5.24
N VAL A 84 2.64 -2.18 5.64
CA VAL A 84 3.14 -3.20 4.72
C VAL A 84 2.16 -4.37 4.70
N LEU A 85 1.68 -4.65 3.49
CA LEU A 85 0.51 -5.49 3.25
C LEU A 85 0.90 -6.65 2.35
N ALA A 86 0.81 -7.88 2.85
CA ALA A 86 1.15 -9.10 2.13
C ALA A 86 -0.09 -9.74 1.49
N PHE A 87 -0.11 -9.84 0.17
CA PHE A 87 -1.18 -10.49 -0.60
C PHE A 87 -1.00 -11.99 -0.69
N GLU A 88 -2.07 -12.69 -1.07
CA GLU A 88 -2.03 -14.12 -1.39
C GLU A 88 -1.11 -14.41 -2.60
N SER A 89 -1.01 -13.47 -3.55
CA SER A 89 -0.12 -13.61 -4.70
C SER A 89 0.51 -12.30 -5.16
N ALA A 90 1.68 -12.41 -5.80
CA ALA A 90 2.34 -11.27 -6.44
C ALA A 90 1.47 -10.64 -7.55
N ARG A 91 0.61 -11.44 -8.19
CA ARG A 91 -0.34 -10.98 -9.21
C ARG A 91 -1.36 -10.02 -8.62
N GLU A 92 -1.97 -10.38 -7.49
CA GLU A 92 -2.93 -9.53 -6.79
C GLU A 92 -2.27 -8.24 -6.28
N ARG A 93 -1.07 -8.37 -5.71
CA ARG A 93 -0.25 -7.22 -5.31
C ARG A 93 -0.05 -6.24 -6.47
N ASN A 94 0.35 -6.74 -7.64
CA ASN A 94 0.55 -5.91 -8.83
C ASN A 94 -0.75 -5.30 -9.34
N ALA A 95 -1.85 -6.06 -9.35
CA ALA A 95 -3.17 -5.56 -9.74
C ALA A 95 -3.64 -4.41 -8.83
N ALA A 96 -3.47 -4.55 -7.51
CA ALA A 96 -3.81 -3.51 -6.55
C ALA A 96 -2.99 -2.23 -6.76
N ILE A 97 -1.67 -2.35 -6.99
CA ILE A 97 -0.80 -1.20 -7.28
C ILE A 97 -1.24 -0.49 -8.57
N MET A 98 -1.42 -1.24 -9.66
CA MET A 98 -1.81 -0.66 -10.95
C MET A 98 -3.17 0.05 -10.86
N LEU A 99 -4.13 -0.57 -10.18
CA LEU A 99 -5.46 0.01 -10.01
C LEU A 99 -5.42 1.29 -9.15
N ALA A 100 -4.71 1.27 -8.03
CA ALA A 100 -4.56 2.43 -7.15
C ALA A 100 -3.91 3.60 -7.90
N ARG A 101 -2.87 3.32 -8.69
CA ARG A 101 -2.21 4.32 -9.55
C ARG A 101 -3.16 4.87 -10.61
N ARG A 102 -3.97 4.01 -11.25
CA ARG A 102 -4.94 4.45 -12.24
C ARG A 102 -6.00 5.38 -11.64
N PHE A 103 -6.58 5.01 -10.50
CA PHE A 103 -7.58 5.85 -9.84
C PHE A 103 -7.00 7.14 -9.26
N ALA A 104 -5.78 7.10 -8.74
CA ALA A 104 -5.08 8.31 -8.33
C ALA A 104 -4.86 9.25 -9.53
N PHE A 105 -4.45 8.72 -10.68
CA PHE A 105 -4.27 9.48 -11.90
C PHE A 105 -5.58 10.10 -12.40
N ASP A 106 -6.69 9.37 -12.35
CA ASP A 106 -8.02 9.92 -12.66
C ASP A 106 -8.42 11.07 -11.70
N CYS A 107 -7.81 11.14 -10.50
CA CYS A 107 -7.94 12.24 -9.54
C CYS A 107 -6.84 13.32 -9.69
N ASN A 108 -6.05 13.28 -10.77
CA ASN A 108 -4.89 14.14 -11.02
C ASN A 108 -3.77 14.03 -9.95
N ILE A 109 -3.63 12.86 -9.32
CA ILE A 109 -2.61 12.56 -8.32
C ILE A 109 -1.64 11.52 -8.86
N MET A 110 -0.34 11.85 -8.86
CA MET A 110 0.71 10.88 -9.18
C MET A 110 1.10 10.08 -7.92
N LEU A 111 0.58 8.85 -7.86
CA LEU A 111 0.88 7.90 -6.79
C LEU A 111 2.11 7.06 -7.15
N ALA A 112 3.19 7.22 -6.40
CA ALA A 112 4.47 6.54 -6.65
C ALA A 112 5.12 6.09 -5.33
N GLY A 113 6.23 5.34 -5.42
CA GLY A 113 7.02 4.98 -4.25
C GLY A 113 7.87 6.15 -3.72
N PRO A 114 8.51 6.00 -2.55
CA PRO A 114 9.63 6.87 -2.19
C PRO A 114 10.72 6.77 -3.28
N ASP A 115 11.36 7.90 -3.58
CA ASP A 115 12.38 8.13 -4.64
C ASP A 115 11.90 8.20 -6.10
N ASP A 116 10.73 7.66 -6.46
CA ASP A 116 10.19 7.82 -7.82
C ASP A 116 9.88 9.30 -8.13
N ARG A 117 9.56 10.10 -7.11
CA ARG A 117 9.32 11.55 -7.23
C ARG A 117 10.61 12.36 -7.36
N ALA A 118 11.75 11.85 -6.92
CA ALA A 118 13.01 12.58 -6.95
C ALA A 118 13.55 12.75 -8.39
N ARG A 119 13.12 11.91 -9.34
CA ARG A 119 13.58 11.95 -10.73
C ARG A 119 12.84 12.93 -11.65
N LEU A 120 11.86 13.68 -11.12
CA LEU A 120 11.11 14.69 -11.88
C LEU A 120 11.64 16.13 -11.69
N GLY A 121 12.78 16.28 -11.00
CA GLY A 121 13.48 17.56 -10.84
C GLY A 121 14.97 17.41 -11.13
N SER A 122 15.35 17.46 -12.39
CA SER A 122 16.70 17.77 -12.86
C SER A 122 16.62 18.65 -14.10
#